data_AF-A0A7X8ARM2-F1
#
_entry.id   AF-A0A7X8ARM2-F1
#
_cell.length_a   1.000
_cell.length_b   1.000
_cell.length_c   1.000
_cell.angle_alpha   90.00
_cell.angle_beta   90.00
_cell.angle_gamma   90.00
#
_symmetry.space_group_name_H-M   'P 1'
#
loop_
_entity.id
_entity.type
_entity.pdbx_description
1 polymer ?
#
loop_
_entity_poly.entity_id
_entity_poly.type
_entity_poly.pdbx_seq_one_letter_code
_entity_poly.pdbx_strand_id
1 'polypeptide(L)'
;MADYLSASNKNSVSLTFNQIEKILGFKLPPSSRKYRANWSNNKMEALAWGWLPVGYESFDVRMSDEIANFRKVGNKLKSEKSKKSNRKQNSDLKRQIENATDLIFLDVPNNLLKLEVDEYYMVKLTKTNSEIVEHELANDISYPQKAKKICEELIKRNNDFSSETFNIIIHRIAIENSTRSSKKTIDLLTDFALNSENQFLQRVKKGDLTLVDDITDYLFKNNNRRDKSLASKVCRYLNEWLFDKDDFTINDSVVRKVLPYYLAYYKIEKHYWANKNLDKLTYVEFFAIFEKIKEKLPELTRHELDHLLWYSYKNDNIRSTIAASLAKHL
;
A
#
# COMPACT_ATOMS: atom_id res chain seq x y z
N MET A 1 15.38 26.33 11.80
CA MET A 1 15.37 25.42 10.63
C MET A 1 15.43 26.19 9.32
N ALA A 2 14.56 27.19 9.12
CA ALA A 2 14.51 28.01 7.90
C ALA A 2 15.89 28.62 7.54
N ASP A 3 16.56 29.22 8.53
CA ASP A 3 17.88 29.82 8.34
C ASP A 3 18.93 28.80 7.89
N TYR A 4 18.91 27.60 8.47
CA TYR A 4 19.82 26.53 8.09
C TYR A 4 19.58 26.06 6.64
N LEU A 5 18.33 25.86 6.23
CA LEU A 5 18.02 25.42 4.86
C LEU A 5 18.37 26.50 3.84
N SER A 6 18.07 27.76 4.16
CA SER A 6 18.44 28.93 3.35
C SER A 6 19.96 29.01 3.19
N ALA A 7 20.71 28.95 4.29
CA ALA A 7 22.18 29.01 4.30
C ALA A 7 22.84 27.78 3.64
N SER A 8 22.21 26.60 3.70
CA SER A 8 22.78 25.39 3.12
C SER A 8 22.95 25.47 1.60
N ASN A 9 22.07 26.24 0.93
CA ASN A 9 21.96 26.37 -0.52
C ASN A 9 21.92 25.03 -1.32
N LYS A 10 21.66 23.90 -0.66
CA LYS A 10 21.64 22.57 -1.29
C LYS A 10 20.30 22.31 -1.97
N ASN A 11 20.30 21.57 -3.08
CA ASN A 11 19.04 21.17 -3.73
C ASN A 11 18.23 20.19 -2.88
N SER A 12 18.90 19.42 -2.02
CA SER A 12 18.31 18.49 -1.07
C SER A 12 19.13 18.42 0.21
N VAL A 13 18.46 18.29 1.35
CA VAL A 13 19.05 18.25 2.69
C VAL A 13 18.41 17.08 3.46
N SER A 14 19.22 16.15 3.95
CA SER A 14 18.79 15.04 4.81
C SER A 14 19.29 15.29 6.22
N LEU A 15 18.38 15.24 7.20
CA LEU A 15 18.70 15.46 8.61
C LEU A 15 17.99 14.44 9.49
N THR A 16 18.68 13.91 10.49
CA THR A 16 18.04 13.16 11.57
C THR A 16 17.24 14.10 12.48
N PHE A 17 16.26 13.59 13.20
CA PHE A 17 15.48 14.38 14.17
C PHE A 17 16.41 14.99 15.22
N ASN A 18 17.41 14.24 15.68
CA ASN A 18 18.42 14.75 16.61
C ASN A 18 19.28 15.87 16.01
N GLN A 19 19.62 15.82 14.71
CA GLN A 19 20.31 16.94 14.04
C GLN A 19 19.41 18.16 13.92
N ILE A 20 18.11 17.97 13.66
CA ILE A 20 17.13 19.05 13.60
C ILE A 20 17.01 19.72 14.97
N GLU A 21 16.92 18.96 16.05
CA GLU A 21 16.90 19.48 17.42
C GLU A 21 18.17 20.28 17.75
N LYS A 22 19.34 19.78 17.34
CA LYS A 22 20.61 20.52 17.50
C LYS A 22 20.62 21.84 16.72
N ILE A 23 20.06 21.86 15.51
CA ILE A 23 19.93 23.08 14.69
C ILE A 23 18.93 24.06 15.31
N LEU A 24 17.85 23.55 15.92
CA LEU A 24 16.79 24.35 16.52
C LEU A 24 17.16 24.86 17.93
N GLY A 25 18.06 24.17 18.62
CA GLY A 25 18.40 24.46 20.02
C GLY A 25 17.35 24.00 21.04
N PHE A 26 16.35 23.22 20.61
CA PHE A 26 15.31 22.65 21.46
C PHE A 26 14.85 21.29 20.94
N LYS A 27 14.25 20.48 21.82
CA LYS A 27 13.71 19.16 21.47
C LYS A 27 12.43 19.27 20.65
N LEU A 28 12.27 18.43 19.65
CA LEU A 28 11.04 18.34 18.88
C LEU A 28 9.90 17.89 19.81
N PRO A 29 8.68 18.41 19.61
CA PRO A 29 7.51 17.93 20.34
C PRO A 29 7.37 16.40 20.20
N PRO A 30 6.94 15.67 21.25
CA PRO A 30 6.71 14.23 21.16
C PRO A 30 5.79 13.82 20.01
N SER A 31 4.81 14.67 19.67
CA SER A 31 3.91 14.49 18.53
C SER A 31 4.65 14.45 17.19
N SER A 32 5.74 15.19 17.04
CA SER A 32 6.55 15.21 15.81
C SER A 32 7.38 13.93 15.61
N ARG A 33 7.66 13.19 16.69
CA ARG A 33 8.28 11.86 16.62
C ARG A 33 7.24 10.75 16.40
N LYS A 34 5.99 11.00 16.81
CA LYS A 34 4.89 10.03 16.72
C LYS A 34 4.10 10.09 15.42
N TYR A 35 3.90 11.28 14.87
CA TYR A 35 2.99 11.51 13.74
C TYR A 35 3.73 12.11 12.55
N ARG A 36 3.80 11.34 11.45
CA ARG A 36 4.39 11.82 10.18
C ARG A 36 3.69 13.07 9.63
N ALA A 37 2.40 13.24 9.94
CA ALA A 37 1.61 14.39 9.52
C ALA A 37 2.24 15.73 9.93
N ASN A 38 2.90 15.79 11.10
CA ASN A 38 3.59 16.98 11.59
C ASN A 38 4.71 17.46 10.64
N TRP A 39 5.19 16.60 9.75
CA TRP A 39 6.22 16.92 8.75
C TRP A 39 5.67 17.24 7.37
N SER A 40 4.35 17.35 7.22
CA SER A 40 3.72 17.59 5.93
C SER A 40 3.89 19.03 5.44
N ASN A 41 3.80 19.21 4.12
CA ASN A 41 3.94 20.52 3.46
C ASN A 41 2.62 21.29 3.43
N ASN A 42 2.06 21.58 4.60
CA ASN A 42 0.87 22.42 4.72
C ASN A 42 1.07 23.49 5.79
N LYS A 43 0.30 24.58 5.72
CA LYS A 43 0.42 25.72 6.65
C LYS A 43 -0.22 25.48 8.02
N MET A 44 -0.92 24.36 8.20
CA MET A 44 -1.60 24.00 9.45
C MET A 44 -0.62 23.37 10.45
N GLU A 45 0.46 22.76 9.97
CA GLU A 45 1.50 22.15 10.81
C GLU A 45 2.60 23.15 11.19
N ALA A 46 2.87 23.29 12.48
CA ALA A 46 3.83 24.26 13.01
C ALA A 46 5.25 24.06 12.46
N LEU A 47 5.67 22.80 12.23
CA LEU A 47 7.01 22.52 11.70
C LEU A 47 7.20 23.03 10.27
N ALA A 48 6.14 23.12 9.47
CA ALA A 48 6.22 23.48 8.05
C ALA A 48 6.78 24.89 7.82
N TRP A 49 6.64 25.78 8.81
CA TRP A 49 7.28 27.09 8.84
C TRP A 49 8.82 27.02 8.80
N GLY A 50 9.40 25.87 9.15
CA GLY A 50 10.83 25.63 9.10
C GLY A 50 11.41 25.45 7.70
N TRP A 51 10.60 25.25 6.66
CA TRP A 51 11.10 25.00 5.30
C TRP A 51 10.27 25.64 4.18
N LEU A 52 8.95 25.75 4.32
CA LEU A 52 8.09 26.34 3.28
C LEU A 52 8.46 27.80 2.94
N PRO A 53 8.69 28.70 3.92
CA PRO A 53 8.98 30.11 3.63
C PRO A 53 10.31 30.31 2.89
N VAL A 54 11.25 29.38 3.04
CA VAL A 54 12.58 29.43 2.40
C VAL A 54 12.64 28.61 1.12
N GLY A 55 11.48 28.23 0.57
CA GLY A 55 11.38 27.55 -0.72
C GLY A 55 11.82 26.09 -0.68
N TYR A 56 11.70 25.40 0.45
CA TYR A 56 11.92 23.96 0.57
C TYR A 56 10.60 23.23 0.89
N GLU A 57 10.57 21.93 0.61
CA GLU A 57 9.50 21.01 1.00
C GLU A 57 10.10 19.71 1.56
N SER A 58 9.41 19.08 2.52
CA SER A 58 9.73 17.72 2.95
C SER A 58 9.26 16.73 1.88
N PHE A 59 10.01 15.67 1.60
CA PHE A 59 9.61 14.70 0.57
C PHE A 59 9.77 13.23 0.96
N ASP A 60 10.61 12.93 1.96
CA ASP A 60 10.72 11.59 2.56
C ASP A 60 11.05 11.72 4.04
N VAL A 61 10.13 11.30 4.91
CA VAL A 61 10.26 11.40 6.37
C VAL A 61 10.13 10.02 6.99
N ARG A 62 11.27 9.37 7.22
CA ARG A 62 11.33 8.02 7.78
C ARG A 62 11.19 8.11 9.28
N MET A 63 10.00 7.76 9.78
CA MET A 63 9.69 7.88 11.21
C MET A 63 10.45 6.84 12.05
N SER A 64 10.65 5.63 11.53
CA SER A 64 11.43 4.56 12.19
C SER A 64 12.90 4.94 12.36
N ASP A 65 13.47 5.57 11.34
CA ASP A 65 14.88 5.93 11.28
C ASP A 65 15.13 7.34 11.85
N GLU A 66 14.04 8.06 12.17
CA GLU A 66 14.04 9.45 12.59
C GLU A 66 14.80 10.37 11.62
N ILE A 67 14.52 10.26 10.31
CA ILE A 67 15.15 11.06 9.25
C ILE A 67 14.10 11.86 8.50
N ALA A 68 14.34 13.16 8.33
CA ALA A 68 13.56 14.04 7.46
C ALA A 68 14.41 14.56 6.30
N ASN A 69 13.89 14.39 5.08
CA ASN A 69 14.50 14.87 3.85
C ASN A 69 13.73 16.07 3.29
N PHE A 70 14.47 17.12 2.98
CA PHE A 70 13.99 18.38 2.41
C PHE A 70 14.58 18.62 1.02
N ARG A 71 13.85 19.32 0.14
CA ARG A 71 14.34 19.75 -1.18
C ARG A 71 13.79 21.12 -1.58
N LYS A 72 14.47 21.84 -2.47
CA LYS A 72 13.95 23.11 -3.01
C LYS A 72 12.71 22.89 -3.88
N VAL A 73 11.67 23.69 -3.68
CA VAL A 73 10.43 23.70 -4.47
C VAL A 73 10.75 24.12 -5.91
N GLY A 74 10.22 23.37 -6.90
CA GLY A 74 10.46 23.63 -8.34
C GLY A 74 11.64 22.86 -8.95
N ASN A 75 12.54 22.27 -8.15
CA ASN A 75 13.54 21.34 -8.64
C ASN A 75 12.94 19.93 -8.81
N LYS A 76 12.30 19.68 -9.96
CA LYS A 76 12.18 18.31 -10.47
C LYS A 76 13.58 17.88 -10.91
N LEU A 77 14.23 17.00 -10.15
CA LEU A 77 15.55 16.49 -10.51
C LEU A 77 15.49 15.84 -11.90
N LYS A 78 16.10 16.49 -12.90
CA LYS A 78 16.63 15.78 -14.08
C LYS A 78 17.71 14.81 -13.59
N SER A 79 17.62 13.60 -14.10
CA SER A 79 18.26 12.36 -13.64
C SER A 79 19.77 12.25 -13.85
N GLU A 80 20.57 13.28 -13.52
CA GLU A 80 21.99 13.30 -13.94
C GLU A 80 23.04 13.46 -12.83
N LYS A 81 22.67 13.57 -11.55
CA LYS A 81 23.64 13.59 -10.43
C LYS A 81 23.54 12.44 -9.43
N SER A 82 22.79 11.38 -9.78
CA SER A 82 22.76 10.12 -9.02
C SER A 82 24.08 9.34 -9.05
N LYS A 83 25.05 9.66 -9.92
CA LYS A 83 26.27 8.84 -10.08
C LYS A 83 27.36 9.03 -9.00
N LYS A 84 27.38 10.13 -8.22
CA LYS A 84 28.43 10.37 -7.20
C LYS A 84 28.00 10.09 -5.75
N SER A 85 26.76 10.37 -5.35
CA SER A 85 26.28 9.98 -4.01
C SER A 85 25.89 8.50 -3.94
N ASN A 86 25.42 7.91 -5.06
CA ASN A 86 25.28 6.46 -5.16
C ASN A 86 26.62 5.74 -5.06
N ARG A 87 27.79 6.37 -5.25
CA ARG A 87 29.09 5.68 -5.09
C ARG A 87 29.50 5.51 -3.63
N LYS A 88 29.13 6.43 -2.73
CA LYS A 88 29.41 6.34 -1.30
C LYS A 88 28.33 5.52 -0.55
N GLN A 89 27.06 5.70 -0.93
CA GLN A 89 25.99 4.82 -0.43
C GLN A 89 26.08 3.39 -1.01
N ASN A 90 26.48 3.20 -2.28
CA ASN A 90 26.84 1.85 -2.76
C ASN A 90 28.13 1.33 -2.15
N SER A 91 29.09 2.15 -1.72
CA SER A 91 30.29 1.60 -1.07
C SER A 91 29.98 1.08 0.33
N ASP A 92 29.01 1.70 1.03
CA ASP A 92 28.56 1.25 2.34
C ASP A 92 27.54 0.10 2.25
N LEU A 93 26.63 0.08 1.26
CA LEU A 93 25.78 -1.09 0.95
C LEU A 93 26.60 -2.26 0.40
N LYS A 94 27.58 -2.04 -0.49
CA LYS A 94 28.50 -3.10 -0.98
C LYS A 94 29.35 -3.69 0.14
N ARG A 95 29.48 -3.00 1.27
CA ARG A 95 30.20 -3.49 2.43
C ARG A 95 29.32 -4.37 3.34
N GLN A 96 28.00 -4.41 3.10
CA GLN A 96 27.03 -5.30 3.75
C GLN A 96 26.49 -6.43 2.85
N ILE A 97 26.73 -6.37 1.54
CA ILE A 97 26.37 -7.43 0.59
C ILE A 97 27.56 -8.39 0.50
N GLU A 98 27.53 -9.46 1.29
CA GLU A 98 28.55 -10.50 1.23
C GLU A 98 28.18 -11.58 0.20
N ASN A 99 26.88 -11.74 -0.08
CA ASN A 99 26.39 -12.78 -0.99
C ASN A 99 25.15 -12.32 -1.81
N ALA A 100 24.75 -13.12 -2.80
CA ALA A 100 23.60 -12.83 -3.65
C ALA A 100 22.26 -12.78 -2.88
N THR A 101 22.19 -13.43 -1.73
CA THR A 101 21.00 -13.49 -0.88
C THR A 101 20.72 -12.14 -0.21
N ASP A 102 21.76 -11.42 0.23
CA ASP A 102 21.61 -10.08 0.82
C ASP A 102 20.98 -9.08 -0.16
N LEU A 103 21.26 -9.24 -1.46
CA LEU A 103 20.62 -8.44 -2.51
C LEU A 103 19.13 -8.75 -2.65
N ILE A 104 18.73 -10.02 -2.51
CA ILE A 104 17.34 -10.44 -2.66
C ILE A 104 16.49 -9.87 -1.53
N PHE A 105 17.03 -9.82 -0.31
CA PHE A 105 16.33 -9.31 0.87
C PHE A 105 16.48 -7.79 1.10
N LEU A 106 17.16 -7.07 0.19
CA LEU A 106 17.49 -5.66 0.38
C LEU A 106 16.26 -4.75 0.59
N ASP A 107 15.15 -5.04 -0.10
CA ASP A 107 13.91 -4.27 0.02
C ASP A 107 12.97 -4.79 1.13
N VAL A 108 13.36 -5.86 1.83
CA VAL A 108 12.48 -6.54 2.81
C VAL A 108 12.55 -5.83 4.16
N PRO A 109 11.40 -5.37 4.70
CA PRO A 109 11.35 -4.82 6.06
C PRO A 109 11.84 -5.83 7.10
N ASN A 110 12.58 -5.36 8.11
CA ASN A 110 13.14 -6.22 9.17
C ASN A 110 12.11 -7.12 9.85
N ASN A 111 10.89 -6.59 10.07
CA ASN A 111 9.82 -7.34 10.71
C ASN A 111 9.28 -8.51 9.86
N LEU A 112 9.60 -8.53 8.56
CA LEU A 112 9.22 -9.58 7.61
C LEU A 112 10.37 -10.53 7.27
N LEU A 113 11.60 -10.30 7.76
CA LEU A 113 12.74 -11.20 7.56
C LEU A 113 12.54 -12.58 8.21
N LYS A 114 11.63 -12.69 9.18
CA LYS A 114 11.24 -13.96 9.83
C LYS A 114 10.30 -14.83 8.99
N LEU A 115 9.76 -14.31 7.89
CA LEU A 115 8.86 -15.09 7.03
C LEU A 115 9.64 -16.22 6.35
N GLU A 116 9.07 -17.43 6.37
CA GLU A 116 9.65 -18.55 5.64
C GLU A 116 9.57 -18.30 4.14
N VAL A 117 10.66 -18.59 3.44
CA VAL A 117 10.75 -18.48 1.99
C VAL A 117 10.97 -19.84 1.32
N ASP A 118 10.58 -19.95 0.06
CA ASP A 118 10.85 -21.10 -0.80
C ASP A 118 12.27 -21.08 -1.38
N GLU A 119 12.60 -22.06 -2.22
CA GLU A 119 13.92 -22.21 -2.86
C GLU A 119 14.28 -21.04 -3.79
N TYR A 120 13.30 -20.21 -4.18
CA TYR A 120 13.48 -19.00 -4.98
C TYR A 120 13.43 -17.71 -4.16
N TYR A 121 13.46 -17.84 -2.82
CA TYR A 121 13.38 -16.75 -1.86
C TYR A 121 12.06 -15.97 -1.88
N MET A 122 11.00 -16.53 -2.47
CA MET A 122 9.65 -15.97 -2.39
C MET A 122 8.96 -16.45 -1.10
N VAL A 123 8.07 -15.63 -0.55
CA VAL A 123 7.40 -15.95 0.71
C VAL A 123 6.52 -17.18 0.54
N LYS A 124 6.69 -18.19 1.39
CA LYS A 124 5.82 -19.36 1.35
C LYS A 124 4.40 -18.97 1.74
N LEU A 125 3.41 -19.43 0.97
CA LEU A 125 2.00 -19.19 1.26
C LEU A 125 1.49 -20.21 2.28
N THR A 126 1.87 -20.04 3.55
CA THR A 126 1.51 -20.97 4.65
C THR A 126 0.73 -20.25 5.75
N LYS A 127 -0.01 -21.03 6.55
CA LYS A 127 -0.72 -20.51 7.72
C LYS A 127 0.21 -19.80 8.71
N THR A 128 1.38 -20.38 9.00
CA THR A 128 2.39 -19.78 9.88
C THR A 128 2.83 -18.39 9.40
N ASN A 129 3.15 -18.25 8.11
CA ASN A 129 3.53 -16.95 7.55
C ASN A 129 2.37 -15.95 7.55
N SER A 130 1.15 -16.42 7.30
CA SER A 130 -0.04 -15.58 7.40
C SER A 130 -0.26 -15.06 8.81
N GLU A 131 -0.14 -15.90 9.84
CA GLU A 131 -0.27 -15.48 11.25
C GLU A 131 0.77 -14.43 11.65
N ILE A 132 2.00 -14.57 11.15
CA ILE A 132 3.04 -13.55 11.31
C ILE A 132 2.59 -12.23 10.66
N VAL A 133 2.13 -12.27 9.39
CA VAL A 133 1.69 -11.06 8.68
C VAL A 133 0.51 -10.39 9.38
N GLU A 134 -0.49 -11.15 9.84
CA GLU A 134 -1.63 -10.59 10.57
C GLU A 134 -1.21 -9.96 11.90
N HIS A 135 -0.28 -10.58 12.62
CA HIS A 135 0.30 -10.00 13.83
C HIS A 135 1.05 -8.70 13.54
N GLU A 136 1.87 -8.66 12.48
CA GLU A 136 2.57 -7.44 12.07
C GLU A 136 1.58 -6.34 11.66
N LEU A 137 0.56 -6.66 10.86
CA LEU A 137 -0.48 -5.72 10.43
C LEU A 137 -1.28 -5.14 11.59
N ALA A 138 -1.59 -5.95 12.61
CA ALA A 138 -2.32 -5.48 13.79
C ALA A 138 -1.49 -4.51 14.65
N ASN A 139 -0.17 -4.64 14.64
CA ASN A 139 0.77 -3.82 15.42
C ASN A 139 1.43 -2.71 14.60
N ASP A 140 1.22 -2.68 13.29
CA ASP A 140 1.79 -1.69 12.39
C ASP A 140 1.14 -0.31 12.64
N ILE A 141 1.89 0.57 13.30
CA ILE A 141 1.48 1.96 13.58
C ILE A 141 1.16 2.72 12.28
N SER A 142 1.74 2.30 11.15
CA SER A 142 1.49 2.88 9.82
C SER A 142 0.26 2.32 9.10
N TYR A 143 -0.30 1.21 9.60
CA TYR A 143 -1.53 0.59 9.12
C TYR A 143 -2.64 0.70 10.19
N PRO A 144 -3.18 1.90 10.43
CA PRO A 144 -4.18 2.07 11.47
C PRO A 144 -5.47 1.36 11.05
N GLN A 145 -5.98 0.40 11.83
CA GLN A 145 -7.33 -0.19 11.64
C GLN A 145 -8.45 0.80 12.02
N LYS A 146 -8.35 2.05 11.56
CA LYS A 146 -9.34 3.09 11.86
C LYS A 146 -10.59 2.91 11.01
N ALA A 147 -10.46 2.48 9.75
CA ALA A 147 -11.60 2.24 8.89
C ALA A 147 -12.58 1.21 9.49
N LYS A 148 -12.07 0.06 9.97
CA LYS A 148 -12.91 -0.98 10.59
C LYS A 148 -13.66 -0.46 11.81
N LYS A 149 -12.96 0.21 12.74
CA LYS A 149 -13.57 0.80 13.94
C LYS A 149 -14.62 1.86 13.61
N ILE A 150 -14.34 2.72 12.64
CA ILE A 150 -15.29 3.75 12.18
C ILE A 150 -16.52 3.09 11.55
N CYS A 151 -16.31 2.05 10.73
CA CYS A 151 -17.39 1.29 10.11
C CYS A 151 -18.29 0.61 11.16
N GLU A 152 -17.69 -0.06 12.14
CA GLU A 152 -18.42 -0.70 13.25
C GLU A 152 -19.19 0.33 14.09
N GLU A 153 -18.59 1.48 14.38
CA GLU A 153 -19.25 2.54 15.17
C GLU A 153 -20.40 3.19 14.39
N LEU A 154 -20.14 3.70 13.19
CA LEU A 154 -21.12 4.50 12.46
C LEU A 154 -22.21 3.62 11.83
N ILE A 155 -21.83 2.50 11.20
CA ILE A 155 -22.80 1.64 10.52
C ILE A 155 -23.41 0.63 11.49
N LYS A 156 -22.61 -0.22 12.15
CA LYS A 156 -23.19 -1.31 12.98
C LYS A 156 -23.90 -0.79 14.24
N ARG A 157 -23.32 0.19 14.94
CA ARG A 157 -23.90 0.70 16.20
C ARG A 157 -24.89 1.84 15.98
N ASN A 158 -24.53 2.81 15.15
CA ASN A 158 -25.37 4.00 14.96
C ASN A 158 -26.34 3.90 13.78
N ASN A 159 -26.26 2.83 12.97
CA ASN A 159 -27.12 2.60 11.81
C ASN A 159 -27.11 3.80 10.83
N ASP A 160 -25.96 4.48 10.73
CA ASP A 160 -25.76 5.65 9.90
C ASP A 160 -25.27 5.25 8.51
N PHE A 161 -26.17 5.32 7.53
CA PHE A 161 -25.88 5.09 6.11
C PHE A 161 -25.83 6.40 5.31
N SER A 162 -25.46 7.51 5.95
CA SER A 162 -25.34 8.80 5.28
C SER A 162 -24.17 8.86 4.30
N SER A 163 -24.24 9.84 3.40
CA SER A 163 -23.16 10.11 2.45
C SER A 163 -21.83 10.44 3.11
N GLU A 164 -21.85 11.15 4.23
CA GLU A 164 -20.64 11.48 4.97
C GLU A 164 -19.98 10.22 5.52
N THR A 165 -20.77 9.32 6.12
CA THR A 165 -20.27 8.07 6.69
C THR A 165 -19.65 7.16 5.63
N PHE A 166 -20.32 6.96 4.48
CA PHE A 166 -19.72 6.20 3.39
C PHE A 166 -18.45 6.84 2.83
N ASN A 167 -18.43 8.17 2.67
CA ASN A 167 -17.25 8.88 2.17
C ASN A 167 -16.05 8.70 3.10
N ILE A 168 -16.25 8.87 4.42
CA ILE A 168 -15.21 8.66 5.44
C ILE A 168 -14.68 7.23 5.39
N ILE A 169 -15.56 6.23 5.33
CA ILE A 169 -15.16 4.81 5.33
C ILE A 169 -14.37 4.48 4.06
N ILE A 170 -14.88 4.87 2.87
CA ILE A 170 -14.19 4.63 1.59
C ILE A 170 -12.84 5.34 1.55
N HIS A 171 -12.78 6.60 1.99
CA HIS A 171 -11.54 7.36 2.06
C HIS A 171 -10.51 6.72 3.00
N ARG A 172 -10.95 6.19 4.14
CA ARG A 172 -10.08 5.46 5.08
C ARG A 172 -9.57 4.16 4.48
N ILE A 173 -10.45 3.36 3.84
CA ILE A 173 -10.04 2.16 3.11
C ILE A 173 -8.97 2.49 2.06
N ALA A 174 -9.15 3.58 1.30
CA ALA A 174 -8.20 4.00 0.28
C ALA A 174 -6.81 4.33 0.89
N ILE A 175 -6.78 5.14 1.95
CA ILE A 175 -5.52 5.57 2.59
C ILE A 175 -4.80 4.41 3.27
N GLU A 176 -5.52 3.63 4.09
CA GLU A 176 -4.93 2.54 4.90
C GLU A 176 -4.32 1.47 4.00
N ASN A 177 -4.91 1.25 2.82
CA ASN A 177 -4.48 0.24 1.85
C ASN A 177 -3.65 0.80 0.69
N SER A 178 -2.91 1.89 0.96
CA SER A 178 -1.96 2.50 0.02
C SER A 178 -2.53 2.81 -1.37
N THR A 179 -3.83 3.06 -1.46
CA THR A 179 -4.51 3.34 -2.72
C THR A 179 -4.64 4.85 -2.89
N ARG A 180 -3.83 5.43 -3.78
CA ARG A 180 -3.85 6.87 -4.08
C ARG A 180 -5.00 7.22 -5.03
N SER A 181 -6.23 7.11 -4.55
CA SER A 181 -7.43 7.51 -5.31
C SER A 181 -7.70 9.00 -5.13
N SER A 182 -8.22 9.64 -6.17
CA SER A 182 -8.60 11.05 -6.11
C SER A 182 -9.85 11.24 -5.26
N LYS A 183 -10.04 12.43 -4.67
CA LYS A 183 -11.29 12.79 -3.99
C LYS A 183 -12.52 12.53 -4.89
N LYS A 184 -12.44 12.92 -6.17
CA LYS A 184 -13.47 12.62 -7.18
C LYS A 184 -13.81 11.12 -7.26
N THR A 185 -12.81 10.23 -7.17
CA THR A 185 -13.05 8.78 -7.23
C THR A 185 -13.85 8.32 -6.00
N ILE A 186 -13.51 8.85 -4.82
CA ILE A 186 -14.15 8.51 -3.56
C ILE A 186 -15.60 9.02 -3.53
N ASP A 187 -15.81 10.26 -3.98
CA ASP A 187 -17.14 10.87 -4.08
C ASP A 187 -18.03 10.05 -5.03
N LEU A 188 -17.55 9.71 -6.24
CA LEU A 188 -18.29 8.88 -7.18
C LEU A 188 -18.59 7.47 -6.66
N LEU A 189 -17.65 6.85 -5.92
CA LEU A 189 -17.90 5.55 -5.32
C LEU A 189 -18.95 5.63 -4.21
N THR A 190 -18.95 6.72 -3.46
CA THR A 190 -19.97 7.03 -2.44
C THR A 190 -21.34 7.18 -3.09
N ASP A 191 -21.43 7.96 -4.18
CA ASP A 191 -22.67 8.13 -4.95
C ASP A 191 -23.18 6.79 -5.49
N PHE A 192 -22.28 5.96 -6.04
CA PHE A 192 -22.63 4.62 -6.51
C PHE A 192 -23.17 3.75 -5.38
N ALA A 193 -22.55 3.79 -4.19
CA ALA A 193 -22.94 2.98 -3.05
C ALA A 193 -24.31 3.37 -2.47
N LEU A 194 -24.68 4.65 -2.56
CA LEU A 194 -25.92 5.19 -1.99
C LEU A 194 -27.10 5.20 -2.96
N ASN A 195 -26.84 5.11 -4.26
CA ASN A 195 -27.92 4.94 -5.23
C ASN A 195 -28.62 3.59 -5.00
N SER A 196 -29.91 3.64 -4.67
CA SER A 196 -30.72 2.47 -4.37
C SER A 196 -30.84 1.50 -5.55
N GLU A 197 -30.77 1.97 -6.79
CA GLU A 197 -30.82 1.09 -7.97
C GLU A 197 -29.62 0.14 -8.05
N ASN A 198 -28.47 0.56 -7.51
CA ASN A 198 -27.25 -0.25 -7.54
C ASN A 198 -27.25 -1.39 -6.51
N GLN A 199 -28.13 -1.33 -5.50
CA GLN A 199 -28.27 -2.36 -4.45
C GLN A 199 -26.93 -2.71 -3.78
N PHE A 200 -26.03 -1.72 -3.63
CA PHE A 200 -24.62 -1.91 -3.30
C PHE A 200 -24.38 -2.82 -2.09
N LEU A 201 -24.93 -2.50 -0.92
CA LEU A 201 -24.72 -3.30 0.29
C LEU A 201 -25.31 -4.73 0.19
N GLN A 202 -26.44 -4.89 -0.53
CA GLN A 202 -27.02 -6.22 -0.74
C GLN A 202 -26.12 -7.09 -1.63
N ARG A 203 -25.53 -6.48 -2.66
CA ARG A 203 -24.56 -7.14 -3.55
C ARG A 203 -23.26 -7.47 -2.83
N VAL A 204 -22.75 -6.57 -1.98
CA VAL A 204 -21.62 -6.85 -1.09
C VAL A 204 -21.95 -8.02 -0.16
N LYS A 205 -23.12 -8.03 0.49
CA LYS A 205 -23.55 -9.12 1.36
C LYS A 205 -23.70 -10.46 0.63
N LYS A 206 -24.14 -10.44 -0.63
CA LYS A 206 -24.31 -11.64 -1.46
C LYS A 206 -22.99 -12.19 -2.00
N GLY A 207 -21.91 -11.43 -1.97
CA GLY A 207 -20.66 -11.82 -2.64
C GLY A 207 -20.74 -11.69 -4.15
N ASP A 208 -21.48 -10.70 -4.66
CA ASP A 208 -21.62 -10.50 -6.10
C ASP A 208 -20.32 -9.94 -6.71
N LEU A 209 -19.56 -10.83 -7.35
CA LEU A 209 -18.27 -10.50 -7.97
C LEU A 209 -18.40 -9.48 -9.12
N THR A 210 -19.55 -9.40 -9.79
CA THR A 210 -19.74 -8.43 -10.90
C THR A 210 -19.77 -6.98 -10.40
N LEU A 211 -20.04 -6.78 -9.11
CA LEU A 211 -20.11 -5.45 -8.48
C LEU A 211 -18.84 -4.63 -8.67
N VAL A 212 -17.67 -5.28 -8.63
CA VAL A 212 -16.39 -4.59 -8.76
C VAL A 212 -16.24 -3.97 -10.16
N ASP A 213 -16.61 -4.70 -11.21
CA ASP A 213 -16.53 -4.17 -12.58
C ASP A 213 -17.59 -3.09 -12.82
N ASP A 214 -18.82 -3.28 -12.32
CA ASP A 214 -19.90 -2.28 -12.41
C ASP A 214 -19.50 -0.94 -11.78
N ILE A 215 -18.85 -0.97 -10.61
CA ILE A 215 -18.26 0.20 -9.97
C ILE A 215 -17.27 0.88 -10.94
N THR A 216 -16.34 0.11 -11.52
CA THR A 216 -15.33 0.70 -12.41
C THR A 216 -15.93 1.26 -13.70
N ASP A 217 -16.99 0.65 -14.21
CA ASP A 217 -17.77 1.15 -15.35
C ASP A 217 -18.48 2.46 -15.00
N TYR A 218 -19.08 2.55 -13.81
CA TYR A 218 -19.69 3.78 -13.31
C TYR A 218 -18.66 4.91 -13.19
N LEU A 219 -17.49 4.62 -12.60
CA LEU A 219 -16.39 5.60 -12.52
C LEU A 219 -15.98 6.08 -13.93
N PHE A 220 -15.86 5.16 -14.88
CA PHE A 220 -15.47 5.49 -16.26
C PHE A 220 -16.52 6.37 -16.96
N LYS A 221 -17.81 6.01 -16.87
CA LYS A 221 -18.93 6.79 -17.42
C LYS A 221 -18.99 8.21 -16.86
N ASN A 222 -18.50 8.41 -15.63
CA ASN A 222 -18.43 9.72 -14.96
C ASN A 222 -17.07 10.44 -15.16
N ASN A 223 -16.37 10.16 -16.27
CA ASN A 223 -15.10 10.78 -16.64
C ASN A 223 -14.03 10.61 -15.53
N ASN A 224 -13.92 9.42 -14.96
CA ASN A 224 -12.91 9.05 -13.98
C ASN A 224 -12.18 7.77 -14.42
N ARG A 225 -11.02 7.48 -13.81
CA ARG A 225 -10.28 6.25 -14.09
C ARG A 225 -11.06 5.02 -13.61
N ARG A 226 -10.86 3.88 -14.28
CA ARG A 226 -11.32 2.56 -13.81
C ARG A 226 -10.47 2.10 -12.62
N ASP A 227 -10.89 2.45 -11.41
CA ASP A 227 -10.12 2.16 -10.19
C ASP A 227 -10.48 0.80 -9.58
N LYS A 228 -10.07 -0.29 -10.26
CA LYS A 228 -10.35 -1.67 -9.84
C LYS A 228 -9.72 -2.04 -8.48
N SER A 229 -8.58 -1.44 -8.16
CA SER A 229 -7.92 -1.62 -6.86
C SER A 229 -8.79 -1.07 -5.73
N LEU A 230 -9.28 0.17 -5.85
CA LEU A 230 -10.15 0.71 -4.80
C LEU A 230 -11.48 -0.04 -4.73
N ALA A 231 -12.10 -0.32 -5.88
CA ALA A 231 -13.39 -1.01 -5.94
C ALA A 231 -13.36 -2.39 -5.26
N SER A 232 -12.35 -3.21 -5.58
CA SER A 232 -12.17 -4.53 -4.94
C SER A 232 -11.88 -4.43 -3.45
N LYS A 233 -11.04 -3.48 -3.02
CA LYS A 233 -10.77 -3.22 -1.60
C LYS A 233 -12.05 -2.84 -0.85
N VAL A 234 -12.85 -1.92 -1.38
CA VAL A 234 -14.10 -1.49 -0.72
C VAL A 234 -15.10 -2.64 -0.60
N CYS A 235 -15.27 -3.45 -1.66
CA CYS A 235 -16.15 -4.62 -1.60
C CYS A 235 -15.65 -5.64 -0.56
N ARG A 236 -14.35 -5.94 -0.56
CA ARG A 236 -13.70 -6.89 0.37
C ARG A 236 -13.78 -6.42 1.83
N TYR A 237 -13.29 -5.20 2.08
CA TYR A 237 -13.66 -4.26 3.14
C TYR A 237 -15.00 -4.54 3.81
N LEU A 238 -16.04 -4.12 3.11
CA LEU A 238 -17.38 -4.09 3.67
C LEU A 238 -17.99 -5.49 3.78
N ASN A 239 -17.62 -6.44 2.92
CA ASN A 239 -18.04 -7.84 3.02
C ASN A 239 -17.55 -8.48 4.33
N GLU A 240 -16.28 -8.27 4.69
CA GLU A 240 -15.74 -8.71 5.98
C GLU A 240 -16.41 -7.94 7.12
N TRP A 241 -16.30 -6.60 7.12
CA TRP A 241 -16.62 -5.83 8.31
C TRP A 241 -18.10 -5.78 8.64
N LEU A 242 -19.00 -5.79 7.66
CA LEU A 242 -20.44 -5.67 7.89
C LEU A 242 -21.15 -7.02 7.96
N PHE A 243 -20.61 -8.04 7.30
CA PHE A 243 -21.30 -9.32 7.11
C PHE A 243 -20.50 -10.54 7.56
N ASP A 244 -19.28 -10.36 8.06
CA ASP A 244 -18.39 -11.42 8.55
C ASP A 244 -18.15 -12.50 7.47
N LYS A 245 -17.96 -12.05 6.22
CA LYS A 245 -17.76 -12.89 5.03
C LYS A 245 -16.39 -12.66 4.36
N ASP A 246 -16.02 -13.58 3.47
CA ASP A 246 -14.75 -13.61 2.74
C ASP A 246 -14.97 -13.89 1.24
N ASP A 247 -15.97 -13.24 0.66
CA ASP A 247 -16.44 -13.51 -0.71
C ASP A 247 -15.61 -12.79 -1.81
N PHE A 248 -14.77 -11.82 -1.43
CA PHE A 248 -13.98 -10.99 -2.34
C PHE A 248 -12.48 -11.09 -2.05
N THR A 249 -11.65 -10.97 -3.08
CA THR A 249 -10.20 -10.74 -2.99
C THR A 249 -9.81 -9.34 -3.50
N ILE A 250 -8.70 -8.79 -2.99
CA ILE A 250 -8.11 -7.53 -3.42
C ILE A 250 -7.42 -7.69 -4.78
N ASN A 251 -7.86 -6.92 -5.77
CA ASN A 251 -7.25 -6.87 -7.10
C ASN A 251 -6.39 -5.60 -7.27
N ASP A 252 -5.15 -5.63 -6.80
CA ASP A 252 -4.19 -4.55 -6.96
C ASP A 252 -2.91 -4.91 -7.70
N SER A 253 -2.08 -3.90 -7.95
CA SER A 253 -0.88 -4.06 -8.75
C SER A 253 0.19 -4.92 -8.08
N VAL A 254 0.23 -4.98 -6.74
CA VAL A 254 1.21 -5.80 -6.01
C VAL A 254 0.83 -7.26 -6.22
N VAL A 255 -0.43 -7.61 -5.91
CA VAL A 255 -0.95 -8.97 -6.09
C VAL A 255 -0.79 -9.41 -7.55
N ARG A 256 -1.23 -8.60 -8.53
CA ARG A 256 -1.11 -8.94 -9.96
C ARG A 256 0.34 -9.15 -10.43
N LYS A 257 1.32 -8.49 -9.81
CA LYS A 257 2.73 -8.62 -10.19
C LYS A 257 3.34 -9.94 -9.72
N VAL A 258 2.94 -10.44 -8.55
CA VAL A 258 3.51 -11.66 -7.94
C VAL A 258 2.65 -12.91 -8.17
N LEU A 259 1.34 -12.77 -8.43
CA LEU A 259 0.43 -13.90 -8.64
C LEU A 259 0.91 -14.90 -9.72
N PRO A 260 1.44 -14.47 -10.88
CA PRO A 260 1.97 -15.40 -11.89
C PRO A 260 3.05 -16.35 -11.39
N TYR A 261 3.89 -15.90 -10.44
CA TYR A 261 4.90 -16.75 -9.83
C TYR A 261 4.24 -17.91 -9.08
N TYR A 262 3.28 -17.61 -8.20
CA TYR A 262 2.62 -18.64 -7.41
C TYR A 262 1.76 -19.57 -8.27
N LEU A 263 1.14 -19.06 -9.34
CA LEU A 263 0.44 -19.90 -10.31
C LEU A 263 1.39 -20.93 -10.94
N ALA A 264 2.60 -20.52 -11.30
CA ALA A 264 3.62 -21.43 -11.84
C ALA A 264 4.18 -22.38 -10.78
N TYR A 265 4.54 -21.86 -9.60
CA TYR A 265 5.11 -22.61 -8.48
C TYR A 265 4.18 -23.74 -8.01
N TYR A 266 2.88 -23.47 -7.88
CA TYR A 266 1.86 -24.47 -7.56
C TYR A 266 1.37 -25.30 -8.76
N LYS A 267 2.04 -25.18 -9.92
CA LYS A 267 1.76 -25.94 -11.15
C LYS A 267 0.31 -25.80 -11.63
N ILE A 268 -0.25 -24.59 -11.53
CA ILE A 268 -1.56 -24.27 -12.10
C ILE A 268 -1.46 -24.24 -13.62
N GLU A 269 -2.40 -24.88 -14.30
CA GLU A 269 -2.37 -25.04 -15.75
C GLU A 269 -2.26 -23.70 -16.48
N LYS A 270 -1.30 -23.61 -17.41
CA LYS A 270 -0.91 -22.37 -18.10
C LYS A 270 -2.06 -21.72 -18.88
N HIS A 271 -3.04 -22.50 -19.36
CA HIS A 271 -4.19 -22.00 -20.10
C HIS A 271 -5.07 -21.03 -19.28
N TYR A 272 -5.02 -21.11 -17.94
CA TYR A 272 -5.74 -20.18 -17.08
C TYR A 272 -5.12 -18.78 -17.03
N TRP A 273 -3.79 -18.64 -17.21
CA TRP A 273 -3.09 -17.42 -16.81
C TRP A 273 -1.89 -16.97 -17.69
N ALA A 274 -1.13 -17.87 -18.32
CA ALA A 274 0.22 -17.56 -18.84
C ALA A 274 0.26 -16.47 -19.93
N ASN A 275 -0.78 -16.36 -20.76
CA ASN A 275 -0.87 -15.38 -21.84
C ASN A 275 -1.86 -14.24 -21.54
N LYS A 276 -2.37 -14.17 -20.30
CA LYS A 276 -3.35 -13.16 -19.91
C LYS A 276 -2.66 -11.93 -19.36
N ASN A 277 -3.15 -10.76 -19.77
CA ASN A 277 -2.78 -9.51 -19.12
C ASN A 277 -3.70 -9.31 -17.91
N LEU A 278 -3.18 -9.61 -16.70
CA LEU A 278 -3.96 -9.53 -15.46
C LEU A 278 -4.52 -8.12 -15.19
N ASP A 279 -3.89 -7.05 -15.68
CA ASP A 279 -4.40 -5.68 -15.54
C ASP A 279 -5.66 -5.41 -16.40
N LYS A 280 -5.87 -6.21 -17.45
CA LYS A 280 -7.00 -6.05 -18.39
C LYS A 280 -8.18 -6.97 -18.09
N LEU A 281 -8.01 -7.98 -17.24
CA LEU A 281 -9.07 -8.91 -16.88
C LEU A 281 -10.20 -8.21 -16.14
N THR A 282 -11.43 -8.65 -16.36
CA THR A 282 -12.56 -8.38 -15.46
C THR A 282 -12.22 -8.89 -14.05
N TYR A 283 -12.89 -8.35 -13.04
CA TYR A 283 -12.72 -8.83 -11.68
C TYR A 283 -13.13 -10.30 -11.54
N VAL A 284 -14.19 -10.74 -12.23
CA VAL A 284 -14.63 -12.15 -12.24
C VAL A 284 -13.55 -13.06 -12.83
N GLU A 285 -12.93 -12.69 -13.94
CA GLU A 285 -11.83 -13.45 -14.54
C GLU A 285 -10.59 -13.49 -13.65
N PHE A 286 -10.24 -12.36 -13.02
CA PHE A 286 -9.14 -12.30 -12.06
C PHE A 286 -9.42 -13.19 -10.85
N PHE A 287 -10.62 -13.10 -10.27
CA PHE A 287 -11.06 -13.89 -9.13
C PHE A 287 -10.96 -15.38 -9.44
N ALA A 288 -11.46 -15.82 -10.61
CA ALA A 288 -11.36 -17.21 -11.02
C ALA A 288 -9.92 -17.74 -11.10
N ILE A 289 -8.95 -16.90 -11.48
CA ILE A 289 -7.53 -17.25 -11.48
C ILE A 289 -6.98 -17.30 -10.05
N PHE A 290 -7.32 -16.31 -9.23
CA PHE A 290 -6.91 -16.27 -7.82
C PHE A 290 -7.40 -17.51 -7.07
N GLU A 291 -8.61 -17.95 -7.34
CA GLU A 291 -9.19 -19.17 -6.75
C GLU A 291 -8.39 -20.43 -7.07
N LYS A 292 -7.71 -20.51 -8.23
CA LYS A 292 -6.84 -21.65 -8.54
C LYS A 292 -5.65 -21.78 -7.60
N ILE A 293 -5.13 -20.67 -7.08
CA ILE A 293 -4.13 -20.72 -6.00
C ILE A 293 -4.81 -21.06 -4.67
N LYS A 294 -5.95 -20.44 -4.38
CA LYS A 294 -6.68 -20.67 -3.13
C LYS A 294 -7.09 -22.14 -2.94
N GLU A 295 -7.46 -22.84 -4.02
CA GLU A 295 -7.76 -24.28 -4.06
C GLU A 295 -6.57 -25.15 -3.61
N LYS A 296 -5.33 -24.68 -3.77
CA LYS A 296 -4.12 -25.35 -3.29
C LYS A 296 -3.79 -25.07 -1.82
N LEU A 297 -4.45 -24.07 -1.24
CA LEU A 297 -4.16 -23.53 0.09
C LEU A 297 -5.45 -23.49 0.93
N PRO A 298 -6.09 -24.64 1.21
CA PRO A 298 -7.37 -24.70 1.90
C PRO A 298 -7.33 -24.12 3.32
N GLU A 299 -6.17 -24.10 3.97
CA GLU A 299 -5.93 -23.62 5.33
C GLU A 299 -5.91 -22.09 5.47
N LEU A 300 -5.68 -21.37 4.37
CA LEU A 300 -5.74 -19.91 4.34
C LEU A 300 -7.16 -19.45 4.03
N THR A 301 -7.57 -18.28 4.51
CA THR A 301 -8.70 -17.53 3.95
C THR A 301 -8.26 -16.73 2.71
N ARG A 302 -9.19 -16.20 1.91
CA ARG A 302 -8.83 -15.28 0.81
C ARG A 302 -8.20 -14.01 1.38
N HIS A 303 -8.74 -13.52 2.48
CA HIS A 303 -8.15 -12.43 3.26
C HIS A 303 -6.68 -12.66 3.60
N GLU A 304 -6.38 -13.78 4.23
CA GLU A 304 -5.03 -14.12 4.67
C GLU A 304 -4.08 -14.24 3.49
N LEU A 305 -4.55 -14.86 2.40
CA LEU A 305 -3.78 -14.95 1.16
C LEU A 305 -3.51 -13.56 0.55
N ASP A 306 -4.51 -12.70 0.49
CA ASP A 306 -4.38 -11.31 0.01
C ASP A 306 -3.38 -10.52 0.85
N HIS A 307 -3.51 -10.58 2.17
CA HIS A 307 -2.62 -9.89 3.10
C HIS A 307 -1.20 -10.42 3.00
N LEU A 308 -1.01 -11.73 2.92
CA LEU A 308 0.29 -12.35 2.76
C LEU A 308 0.97 -11.90 1.45
N LEU A 309 0.23 -11.89 0.33
CA LEU A 309 0.73 -11.42 -0.96
C LEU A 309 0.98 -9.91 -0.99
N TRP A 310 0.09 -9.10 -0.43
CA TRP A 310 0.24 -7.65 -0.48
C TRP A 310 1.32 -7.16 0.49
N TYR A 311 1.23 -7.54 1.76
CA TYR A 311 2.11 -7.02 2.81
C TYR A 311 3.56 -7.44 2.62
N SER A 312 3.78 -8.65 2.12
CA SER A 312 5.13 -9.18 1.84
C SER A 312 5.83 -8.48 0.67
N TYR A 313 5.07 -7.89 -0.27
CA TYR A 313 5.62 -7.42 -1.55
C TYR A 313 5.36 -5.95 -1.86
N LYS A 314 4.53 -5.23 -1.08
CA LYS A 314 4.12 -3.83 -1.38
C LYS A 314 5.26 -2.84 -1.58
N ASN A 315 6.42 -3.09 -1.00
CA ASN A 315 7.63 -2.28 -1.15
C ASN A 315 8.85 -3.08 -1.63
N ASP A 316 8.65 -4.34 -2.04
CA ASP A 316 9.72 -5.25 -2.41
C ASP A 316 9.86 -5.35 -3.93
N ASN A 317 10.64 -4.43 -4.50
CA ASN A 317 10.77 -4.36 -5.95
C ASN A 317 11.63 -5.49 -6.50
N ILE A 318 12.63 -5.92 -5.74
CA ILE A 318 13.57 -6.96 -6.14
C ILE A 318 12.85 -8.29 -6.26
N ARG A 319 12.22 -8.79 -5.18
CA ARG A 319 11.53 -10.08 -5.24
C ARG A 319 10.32 -10.05 -6.15
N SER A 320 9.60 -8.92 -6.24
CA SER A 320 8.51 -8.80 -7.22
C SER A 320 9.00 -8.87 -8.67
N THR A 321 10.22 -8.43 -8.96
CA THR A 321 10.82 -8.53 -10.31
C THR A 321 11.31 -9.93 -10.60
N ILE A 322 11.91 -10.58 -9.60
CA ILE A 322 12.32 -11.99 -9.67
C ILE A 322 11.09 -12.88 -9.91
N ALA A 323 10.01 -12.70 -9.14
CA ALA A 323 8.74 -13.42 -9.29
C ALA A 323 8.20 -13.32 -10.74
N ALA A 324 8.15 -12.11 -11.30
CA ALA A 324 7.69 -11.89 -12.68
C ALA A 324 8.58 -12.57 -13.74
N SER A 325 9.88 -12.74 -13.46
CA SER A 325 10.80 -13.46 -14.34
C SER A 325 10.62 -14.97 -14.20
N LEU A 326 10.59 -15.50 -12.97
CA LEU A 326 10.46 -16.92 -12.67
C LEU A 326 9.15 -17.50 -13.23
N ALA A 327 8.06 -16.74 -13.18
CA ALA A 327 6.78 -17.14 -13.75
C ALA A 327 6.84 -17.53 -15.25
N LYS A 328 7.86 -17.08 -15.99
CA LYS A 328 8.05 -17.43 -17.41
C LYS A 328 8.83 -18.73 -17.61
N HIS A 329 9.57 -19.16 -16.59
CA HIS A 329 10.52 -20.28 -16.66
C HIS A 329 10.06 -21.51 -15.88
N LEU A 330 9.21 -21.30 -14.87
CA LEU A 330 8.42 -22.34 -14.21
C LEU A 330 7.23 -22.73 -15.11
#